data_AF-A0A5M9P2H1-F1
#
_entry.id   AF-A0A5M9P2H1-F1
#
_cell.length_a   1.000
_cell.length_b   1.000
_cell.length_c   1.000
_cell.angle_alpha   90.00
_cell.angle_beta   90.00
_cell.angle_gamma   90.00
#
_symmetry.space_group_name_H-M   'P 1'
#
loop_
_entity.id
_entity.type
_entity.pdbx_description
1 polymer ?
#
loop_
_entity_poly.entity_id
_entity_poly.type
_entity_poly.pdbx_seq_one_letter_code
_entity_poly.pdbx_strand_id
1 'polypeptide(L)'
;MLEINWMEIFLRLIPETFLVIWGIHIIAGRPLDIKKYIFLSFIVSMITFFVRDLPIYFGVHTIIIIILIIVLMVIIGIPLITSIYGTLFMFLMLSLSEFLNMLILKLFGINTNINSMEPIKKSLMGIPSLAILFLAVVIIRYLLIKRRIKNVPD
;
A
#
# COMPACT_ATOMS: atom_id res chain seq x y z
N MET A 1 5.60 15.54 14.32
CA MET A 1 4.31 15.84 14.99
C MET A 1 3.17 15.36 14.11
N LEU A 2 2.95 14.05 14.13
CA LEU A 2 1.72 13.36 13.73
C LEU A 2 1.65 12.27 14.80
N GLU A 3 0.97 12.55 15.92
CA GLU A 3 0.73 11.50 16.92
C GLU A 3 -0.16 10.45 16.26
N ILE A 4 0.47 9.37 15.79
CA ILE A 4 -0.25 8.26 15.18
C ILE A 4 -0.91 7.51 16.34
N ASN A 5 -2.22 7.61 16.44
CA ASN A 5 -2.96 6.84 17.42
C ASN A 5 -2.86 5.34 17.07
N TRP A 6 -2.74 4.48 18.07
CA TRP A 6 -2.68 3.02 17.88
C TRP A 6 -3.85 2.49 17.03
N MET A 7 -5.02 3.13 17.12
CA MET A 7 -6.19 2.80 16.31
C MET A 7 -5.99 3.05 14.80
N GLU A 8 -5.25 4.09 14.42
CA GLU A 8 -4.98 4.44 13.01
C GLU A 8 -4.08 3.38 12.35
N ILE A 9 -3.18 2.77 13.12
CA ILE A 9 -2.32 1.68 12.67
C ILE A 9 -3.17 0.47 12.27
N PHE A 10 -4.06 0.04 13.16
CA PHE A 10 -4.88 -1.15 12.93
C PHE A 10 -5.91 -0.96 11.82
N LEU A 11 -6.57 0.20 11.78
CA LEU A 11 -7.64 0.45 10.82
C LEU A 11 -7.15 0.82 9.43
N ARG A 12 -5.95 1.39 9.30
CA ARG A 12 -5.44 1.88 8.02
C ARG A 12 -4.12 1.25 7.63
N LEU A 13 -3.09 1.35 8.48
CA LEU A 13 -1.74 0.94 8.10
C LEU A 13 -1.65 -0.56 7.81
N ILE A 14 -2.27 -1.39 8.64
CA ILE A 14 -2.28 -2.85 8.42
C ILE A 14 -2.99 -3.17 7.08
N PRO A 15 -4.25 -2.79 6.83
CA PRO A 15 -4.90 -3.04 5.53
C PRO A 15 -4.11 -2.54 4.32
N GLU A 16 -3.51 -1.35 4.42
CA GLU A 16 -2.71 -0.74 3.35
C GLU A 16 -1.50 -1.59 3.00
N THR A 17 -0.72 -2.03 3.99
CA THR A 17 0.47 -2.86 3.77
C THR A 17 0.14 -4.22 3.18
N PHE A 18 -0.98 -4.83 3.59
CA PHE A 18 -1.51 -6.06 2.99
C PHE A 18 -1.80 -5.85 1.49
N LEU A 19 -2.49 -4.78 1.12
CA LEU A 19 -2.79 -4.47 -0.29
C LEU A 19 -1.54 -4.24 -1.12
N VAL A 20 -0.57 -3.49 -0.60
CA VAL A 20 0.70 -3.21 -1.29
C VAL A 20 1.45 -4.50 -1.57
N ILE A 21 1.62 -5.36 -0.57
CA ILE A 21 2.34 -6.63 -0.72
C ILE A 21 1.61 -7.57 -1.67
N TRP A 22 0.28 -7.62 -1.59
CA TRP A 22 -0.53 -8.43 -2.49
C TRP A 22 -0.37 -7.99 -3.95
N GLY A 23 -0.42 -6.67 -4.19
CA GLY A 23 -0.19 -6.09 -5.50
C GLY A 23 1.21 -6.38 -6.05
N ILE A 24 2.25 -6.31 -5.22
CA ILE A 24 3.62 -6.69 -5.64
C ILE A 24 3.69 -8.15 -6.07
N HIS A 25 3.06 -9.08 -5.33
CA HIS A 25 3.01 -10.50 -5.71
C HIS A 25 2.27 -10.73 -7.03
N ILE A 26 1.16 -10.01 -7.26
CA ILE A 26 0.40 -10.05 -8.51
C ILE A 26 1.27 -9.58 -9.69
N ILE A 27 1.97 -8.46 -9.53
CA ILE A 27 2.86 -7.90 -10.56
C ILE A 27 4.04 -8.83 -10.83
N ALA A 28 4.63 -9.38 -9.77
CA ALA A 28 5.71 -10.36 -9.86
C ALA A 28 5.26 -11.70 -10.44
N GLY A 29 3.95 -11.94 -10.50
CA GLY A 29 3.37 -13.14 -11.05
C GLY A 29 3.69 -14.41 -10.29
N ARG A 30 4.11 -14.29 -9.03
CA ARG A 30 4.47 -15.39 -8.14
C ARG A 30 3.23 -15.92 -7.40
N PRO A 31 3.16 -17.23 -7.11
CA PRO A 31 2.12 -17.75 -6.23
C PRO A 31 2.25 -17.14 -4.84
N LEU A 32 1.11 -16.87 -4.21
CA LEU A 32 1.07 -16.23 -2.91
C LEU A 32 0.98 -17.30 -1.82
N ASP A 33 2.11 -17.53 -1.13
CA ASP A 33 2.14 -18.35 0.07
C ASP A 33 1.46 -17.60 1.22
N ILE A 34 0.23 -17.97 1.57
CA ILE A 34 -0.61 -17.25 2.54
C ILE A 34 0.12 -17.01 3.87
N LYS A 35 0.87 -18.01 4.36
CA LYS A 35 1.66 -17.88 5.60
C LYS A 35 2.75 -16.81 5.49
N LYS A 36 3.53 -16.83 4.41
CA LYS A 36 4.61 -15.85 4.17
C LYS A 36 4.05 -14.46 3.93
N TYR A 37 2.93 -14.36 3.21
CA TYR A 37 2.23 -13.12 2.94
C TYR A 37 1.75 -12.42 4.21
N ILE A 38 1.06 -13.15 5.10
CA ILE A 38 0.56 -12.59 6.36
C ILE A 38 1.74 -12.15 7.23
N PHE A 39 2.77 -12.99 7.35
CA PHE A 39 3.97 -12.68 8.12
C PHE A 39 4.70 -11.43 7.60
N LEU A 40 4.88 -11.34 6.27
CA LEU A 40 5.52 -10.19 5.64
C LEU A 40 4.74 -8.90 5.84
N SER A 41 3.42 -8.96 5.69
CA SER A 41 2.55 -7.80 5.84
C SER A 41 2.56 -7.29 7.27
N PHE A 42 2.57 -8.21 8.24
CA PHE A 42 2.71 -7.85 9.64
C PHE A 42 4.07 -7.19 9.95
N ILE A 43 5.17 -7.77 9.46
CA ILE A 43 6.52 -7.20 9.63
C ILE A 43 6.61 -5.81 9.02
N VAL A 44 6.16 -5.64 7.78
CA VAL A 44 6.22 -4.34 7.09
C VAL A 44 5.37 -3.31 7.81
N SER A 45 4.21 -3.68 8.34
CA SER A 45 3.36 -2.77 9.12
C SER A 45 4.05 -2.32 10.41
N MET A 46 4.66 -3.25 11.16
CA MET A 46 5.44 -2.92 12.36
C MET A 46 6.62 -2.01 12.05
N ILE A 47 7.39 -2.32 11.01
CA ILE A 47 8.53 -1.49 10.61
C ILE A 47 8.06 -0.11 10.18
N THR A 48 6.97 -0.02 9.41
CA THR A 48 6.41 1.26 8.98
C THR A 48 5.96 2.10 10.17
N PHE A 49 5.40 1.48 11.21
CA PHE A 49 5.05 2.17 12.45
C PHE A 49 6.29 2.79 13.12
N PHE A 50 7.34 2.00 13.37
CA PHE A 50 8.57 2.51 13.99
C PHE A 50 9.27 3.57 13.13
N VAL A 51 9.30 3.39 11.80
CA VAL A 51 9.93 4.37 10.91
C VAL A 51 9.17 5.70 10.96
N ARG A 52 7.83 5.67 10.97
CA ARG A 52 7.01 6.90 11.02
C ARG A 52 7.11 7.65 12.35
N ASP A 53 7.45 6.97 13.44
CA ASP A 53 7.63 7.58 14.76
C ASP A 53 8.97 8.33 14.89
N LEU A 54 9.93 8.07 13.99
CA LEU A 54 11.19 8.80 13.96
C LEU A 54 10.95 10.28 13.60
N PRO A 55 11.67 11.23 14.22
CA PRO A 55 11.54 12.66 13.96
C PRO A 55 12.23 13.08 12.66
N ILE A 56 11.88 12.44 11.54
CA ILE A 56 12.44 12.70 10.20
C ILE A 56 11.40 13.45 9.36
N TYR A 57 11.88 14.19 8.36
CA TYR A 57 11.04 14.88 7.39
C TYR A 57 10.04 13.93 6.70
N PHE A 58 8.83 14.44 6.51
CA PHE A 58 7.79 13.76 5.75
C PHE A 58 8.29 13.46 4.32
N GLY A 59 8.13 12.21 3.88
CA GLY A 59 8.67 11.72 2.60
C GLY A 59 9.94 10.88 2.73
N VAL A 60 10.85 11.19 3.66
CA VAL A 60 12.05 10.37 3.90
C VAL A 60 11.67 9.00 4.43
N HIS A 61 10.71 8.96 5.36
CA HIS A 61 10.09 7.73 5.87
C HIS A 61 9.59 6.83 4.74
N THR A 62 8.91 7.41 3.75
CA THR A 62 8.36 6.68 2.60
C THR A 62 9.47 6.03 1.78
N ILE A 63 10.58 6.74 1.54
CA ILE A 63 11.73 6.20 0.80
C ILE A 63 12.35 5.03 1.57
N ILE A 64 12.53 5.16 2.89
CA ILE A 64 13.07 4.10 3.75
C ILE A 64 12.16 2.86 3.68
N ILE A 65 10.84 3.03 3.77
CA ILE A 65 9.86 1.94 3.69
C ILE A 65 9.91 1.26 2.32
N ILE A 66 10.01 2.03 1.23
CA ILE A 66 10.14 1.47 -0.14
C ILE A 66 11.37 0.59 -0.25
N ILE A 67 12.54 1.09 0.18
CA ILE A 67 13.80 0.32 0.14
C ILE A 67 13.65 -0.97 0.94
N LEU A 68 13.07 -0.89 2.14
CA LEU A 68 12.90 -2.03 3.01
C LEU A 68 11.95 -3.08 2.43
N ILE A 69 10.86 -2.66 1.79
CA ILE A 69 9.96 -3.57 1.07
C ILE A 69 10.69 -4.25 -0.08
N ILE A 70 11.48 -3.53 -0.88
CA ILE A 70 12.26 -4.12 -1.98
C ILE A 70 13.21 -5.21 -1.46
N VAL A 71 13.94 -4.93 -0.37
CA VAL A 71 14.85 -5.92 0.26
C VAL A 71 14.08 -7.16 0.71
N LEU A 72 12.95 -6.97 1.39
CA LEU A 72 12.12 -8.08 1.86
C LEU A 72 11.56 -8.93 0.71
N MET A 73 11.16 -8.31 -0.40
CA MET A 73 10.69 -9.04 -1.59
C MET A 73 11.80 -9.88 -2.22
N VAL A 74 13.03 -9.36 -2.25
CA VAL A 74 14.20 -10.09 -2.74
C VAL A 74 14.53 -11.29 -1.84
N ILE A 75 14.47 -11.13 -0.51
CA ILE A 75 14.68 -12.23 0.45
C ILE A 75 13.67 -13.37 0.24
N ILE A 76 12.43 -13.05 -0.16
CA ILE A 76 11.38 -14.03 -0.45
C ILE A 76 11.57 -14.74 -1.81
N GLY A 77 12.48 -14.25 -2.66
CA GLY A 77 12.81 -14.85 -3.96
C GLY A 77 12.14 -14.18 -5.15
N ILE A 78 11.65 -12.95 -5.00
CA ILE A 78 11.22 -12.11 -6.12
C ILE A 78 12.48 -11.45 -6.73
N PRO A 79 12.71 -11.55 -8.06
CA PRO A 79 13.87 -10.95 -8.70
C PRO A 79 13.97 -9.45 -8.39
N LEU A 80 15.19 -8.95 -8.14
CA LEU A 80 15.43 -7.55 -7.74
C LEU A 80 14.72 -6.54 -8.65
N ILE A 81 14.84 -6.71 -9.96
CA ILE A 81 14.23 -5.81 -10.95
C ILE A 81 12.70 -5.77 -10.80
N THR A 82 12.07 -6.93 -10.60
CA THR A 82 10.63 -7.08 -10.42
C THR A 82 10.19 -6.51 -9.06
N SER A 83 10.99 -6.71 -8.02
CA SER A 83 10.75 -6.11 -6.69
C SER A 83 10.77 -4.59 -6.75
N ILE A 84 11.73 -4.00 -7.47
CA ILE A 84 11.83 -2.54 -7.64
C ILE A 84 10.60 -2.00 -8.36
N TYR A 85 10.33 -2.46 -9.59
CA TYR A 85 9.21 -1.93 -10.37
C TYR A 85 7.85 -2.22 -9.72
N GLY A 86 7.65 -3.40 -9.14
CA GLY A 86 6.43 -3.76 -8.43
C GLY A 86 6.17 -2.88 -7.22
N THR A 87 7.21 -2.62 -6.41
CA THR A 87 7.08 -1.76 -5.22
C THR A 87 6.78 -0.32 -5.63
N LEU A 88 7.56 0.26 -6.54
CA LEU A 88 7.34 1.63 -7.00
C LEU A 88 5.96 1.83 -7.63
N PHE A 89 5.51 0.86 -8.44
CA PHE A 89 4.19 0.89 -9.05
C PHE A 89 3.07 0.85 -8.00
N MET A 90 3.20 -0.01 -6.98
CA MET A 90 2.22 -0.08 -5.91
C MET A 90 2.17 1.18 -5.05
N PHE A 91 3.32 1.80 -4.77
CA PHE A 91 3.36 3.10 -4.08
C PHE A 91 2.76 4.23 -4.92
N LEU A 92 2.97 4.21 -6.24
CA LEU A 92 2.31 5.16 -7.15
C LEU A 92 0.79 4.98 -7.11
N MET A 93 0.28 3.75 -7.18
CA MET A 93 -1.15 3.47 -7.08
C MET A 93 -1.75 3.88 -5.74
N LEU A 94 -1.02 3.64 -4.65
CA LEU A 94 -1.40 4.11 -3.32
C LEU A 94 -1.52 5.64 -3.28
N SER A 95 -0.49 6.36 -3.74
CA SER A 95 -0.52 7.83 -3.75
C SER A 95 -1.66 8.39 -4.62
N LEU A 96 -1.94 7.75 -5.77
CA LEU A 96 -3.04 8.10 -6.64
C LEU A 96 -4.39 7.87 -5.96
N SER A 97 -4.54 6.76 -5.23
CA SER A 97 -5.77 6.43 -4.50
C SER A 97 -6.07 7.45 -3.39
N GLU A 98 -5.04 7.94 -2.69
CA GLU A 98 -5.18 8.98 -1.68
C GLU A 98 -5.54 10.33 -2.30
N PHE A 99 -4.91 10.66 -3.43
CA PHE A 99 -5.23 11.87 -4.17
C PHE A 99 -6.69 11.88 -4.66
N LEU A 100 -7.15 10.78 -5.26
CA LEU A 100 -8.53 10.61 -5.69
C LEU A 100 -9.50 10.72 -4.52
N ASN A 101 -9.17 10.13 -3.38
CA ASN A 101 -9.98 10.23 -2.18
C ASN A 101 -10.11 11.68 -1.70
N MET A 102 -9.01 12.45 -1.66
CA MET A 102 -9.07 13.88 -1.33
C MET A 102 -9.95 14.67 -2.31
N LEU A 103 -9.88 14.34 -3.60
CA LEU A 103 -10.72 14.97 -4.62
C LEU A 103 -12.20 14.64 -4.42
N ILE A 104 -12.53 13.39 -4.12
CA ILE A 104 -13.90 12.95 -3.80
C ILE A 104 -14.42 13.69 -2.57
N LEU A 105 -13.67 13.72 -1.46
CA LEU A 105 -14.07 14.42 -0.23
C LEU A 105 -14.33 15.91 -0.48
N LYS A 106 -13.50 16.54 -1.31
CA LYS A 106 -13.68 17.94 -1.72
C LYS A 106 -14.94 18.15 -2.55
N LEU A 107 -15.29 17.24 -3.46
CA LEU A 107 -16.52 17.29 -4.24
C LEU A 107 -17.77 17.16 -3.36
N PHE A 108 -17.71 16.37 -2.29
CA PHE A 108 -18.78 16.25 -1.29
C PHE A 108 -18.84 17.42 -0.30
N GLY A 109 -18.00 18.44 -0.45
CA GLY A 109 -17.98 19.62 0.43
C GLY A 109 -17.48 19.34 1.84
N ILE A 110 -16.79 18.22 2.07
CA ILE A 110 -16.22 17.87 3.37
C ILE A 110 -14.91 18.63 3.53
N ASN A 111 -14.86 19.58 4.48
CA ASN A 111 -13.64 20.33 4.78
C ASN A 111 -12.53 19.39 5.27
N THR A 112 -11.50 19.21 4.45
CA THR A 112 -10.31 18.39 4.71
C THR A 112 -9.27 19.14 5.55
N ASN A 113 -9.69 19.93 6.55
CA ASN A 113 -8.76 20.53 7.50
C ASN A 113 -8.22 19.44 8.45
N ILE A 114 -7.16 18.77 7.99
CA ILE A 114 -6.54 17.58 8.60
C ILE A 114 -5.93 17.87 9.99
N ASN A 115 -5.62 19.14 10.29
CA ASN A 115 -4.93 19.52 11.54
C ASN A 115 -5.84 19.57 12.78
N SER A 116 -7.16 19.55 12.63
CA SER A 116 -8.11 19.64 13.77
C SER A 116 -9.09 18.48 13.84
N MET A 117 -8.86 17.39 13.11
CA MET A 117 -9.73 16.22 13.12
C MET A 117 -9.23 15.15 14.09
N GLU A 118 -10.14 14.55 14.84
CA GLU A 118 -9.84 13.38 15.66
C GLU A 118 -9.21 12.26 14.82
N PRO A 119 -8.22 11.52 15.37
CA PRO A 119 -7.49 10.46 14.64
C PRO A 119 -8.41 9.40 14.02
N ILE A 120 -9.50 9.06 14.71
CA ILE A 120 -10.48 8.08 14.25
C ILE A 120 -11.22 8.61 13.01
N LYS A 121 -11.66 9.86 13.03
CA LYS A 121 -12.34 10.50 11.89
C LYS A 121 -11.41 10.59 10.67
N LYS A 122 -10.13 10.88 10.91
CA LYS A 122 -9.09 10.87 9.87
C LYS A 122 -8.89 9.49 9.24
N SER A 123 -8.87 8.43 10.05
CA SER A 123 -8.78 7.05 9.54
C SER A 123 -10.03 6.66 8.73
N LEU A 124 -11.23 7.02 9.18
CA LEU A 124 -12.48 6.75 8.46
C LEU A 124 -12.51 7.44 7.09
N MET A 125 -12.06 8.69 7.03
CA MET A 125 -11.94 9.42 5.77
C MET A 125 -10.89 8.82 4.82
N GLY A 126 -9.96 7.99 5.32
CA GLY A 126 -8.99 7.24 4.51
C GLY A 126 -9.50 5.88 4.03
N ILE A 127 -10.65 5.40 4.49
CA ILE A 127 -11.20 4.10 4.04
C ILE A 127 -11.52 4.09 2.53
N PRO A 128 -12.09 5.15 1.92
CA PRO A 128 -12.36 5.14 0.49
C PRO A 128 -11.09 5.00 -0.37
N SER A 129 -9.95 5.54 0.05
CA SER A 129 -8.69 5.33 -0.68
C SER A 129 -8.25 3.86 -0.66
N LEU A 130 -8.41 3.16 0.46
CA LEU A 130 -8.16 1.72 0.54
C LEU A 130 -9.06 0.92 -0.39
N ALA A 131 -10.34 1.29 -0.49
CA ALA A 131 -11.28 0.67 -1.42
C ALA A 131 -10.87 0.89 -2.89
N ILE A 132 -10.44 2.11 -3.24
CA ILE A 132 -9.93 2.45 -4.58
C ILE A 132 -8.67 1.63 -4.90
N LEU A 133 -7.73 1.53 -3.95
CA LEU A 133 -6.52 0.73 -4.13
C LEU A 133 -6.84 -0.76 -4.30
N PHE A 134 -7.75 -1.31 -3.49
CA PHE A 134 -8.19 -2.70 -3.62
C PHE A 134 -8.80 -2.97 -5.00
N LEU A 135 -9.69 -2.11 -5.48
CA LEU A 135 -10.25 -2.18 -6.83
C LEU A 135 -9.16 -2.14 -7.90
N ALA A 136 -8.19 -1.24 -7.78
CA ALA A 136 -7.07 -1.15 -8.71
C ALA A 136 -6.27 -2.46 -8.75
N VAL A 137 -5.94 -3.05 -7.60
CA VAL A 137 -5.21 -4.33 -7.53
C VAL A 137 -6.00 -5.48 -8.16
N VAL A 138 -7.32 -5.55 -7.93
CA VAL A 138 -8.19 -6.56 -8.56
C VAL A 138 -8.22 -6.41 -10.08
N ILE A 139 -8.34 -5.17 -10.58
CA ILE A 139 -8.32 -4.87 -12.02
C ILE A 139 -6.97 -5.28 -12.63
N ILE A 140 -5.85 -4.93 -11.98
CA ILE A 140 -4.50 -5.32 -12.43
C ILE A 140 -4.39 -6.84 -12.52
N ARG A 141 -4.83 -7.56 -11.48
CA ARG A 141 -4.84 -9.03 -11.46
C ARG A 141 -5.61 -9.60 -12.66
N TYR A 142 -6.82 -9.09 -12.91
CA TYR A 142 -7.65 -9.54 -14.02
C TYR A 142 -6.98 -9.29 -15.38
N LEU A 143 -6.43 -8.08 -15.60
CA LEU A 143 -5.73 -7.73 -16.84
C LEU A 143 -4.49 -8.59 -17.09
N LEU A 144 -3.71 -8.89 -16.05
CA LEU A 144 -2.52 -9.73 -16.15
C LEU A 144 -2.86 -11.20 -16.45
N ILE A 145 -3.92 -11.74 -15.82
CA ILE A 145 -4.40 -13.10 -16.12
C ILE A 145 -4.87 -13.19 -17.58
N LYS A 146 -5.68 -12.22 -18.03
CA LYS A 146 -6.16 -12.17 -19.42
C LYS A 146 -5.01 -12.09 -20.43
N ARG A 147 -3.95 -11.34 -20.12
CA ARG A 147 -2.77 -11.21 -20.98
C ARG A 147 -1.95 -12.51 -21.04
N ARG A 148 -1.85 -13.28 -19.95
CA ARG A 148 -1.18 -14.59 -19.97
C ARG A 148 -1.92 -15.62 -20.80
N ILE A 149 -3.25 -15.65 -20.71
CA ILE A 149 -4.09 -16.57 -21.51
C ILE A 149 -3.93 -16.29 -23.01
N LYS A 150 -3.83 -15.01 -23.41
CA LYS A 150 -3.64 -14.61 -24.81
C LYS A 150 -2.26 -14.97 -25.40
N ASN A 151 -1.26 -15.25 -24.56
CA ASN A 151 0.12 -15.53 -24.98
C ASN A 151 0.45 -17.03 -25.05
N VAL A 152 -0.52 -17.92 -24.90
CA VAL A 152 -0.37 -19.35 -25.22
C VAL A 152 -0.69 -19.50 -26.71
N PRO A 153 0.29 -19.79 -27.59
CA PRO A 153 -0.01 -20.14 -28.97
C PRO A 153 -0.63 -21.53 -29.02
N ASP A 154 -1.71 -21.67 -29.79
CA ASP A 154 -2.32 -22.96 -30.15
C ASP A 154 -1.36 -23.85 -30.95
#